data_AF-A0A6N7YCT5-F1
#
_entry.id   AF-A0A6N7YCT5-F1
#
_cell.length_a   1.000
_cell.length_b   1.000
_cell.length_c   1.000
_cell.angle_alpha   90.00
_cell.angle_beta   90.00
_cell.angle_gamma   90.00
#
_symmetry.space_group_name_H-M   'P 1'
#
loop_
_entity.id
_entity.type
_entity.pdbx_description
1 polymer ?
#
loop_
_entity_poly.entity_id
_entity_poly.type
_entity_poly.pdbx_seq_one_letter_code
_entity_poly.pdbx_strand_id
1 'polypeptide(L)'
;MNKKKITILWSVIFFFGIFLFADKNVMASDGGTIYVSVERFTVGQGYLIEPEVVHFKKGDYYSDIICKLLKEKGYTYSATIHSMYGFYLEGIDNADTGILNIPQCIQNMSGNPPTNVNHKDNPNADTKGLYQFSYSEQAGWYYFINGKNPGIGMGNTKVQDGDVVRYQFTLYGLGGDLGDTTCPNALQLPNKDNITKNLALMRQALNEKKDADGERIYQKAVKIVSDLDSTQESFSQAESLVSNWVDDYNAEKTQDEAKKKAEEAKKKAAEEAAKKKAQQEALKKKYTPSKTSIKSIKKLKKNQAKLTWKKVKNATGYEVYQSMKKNSGYKKVKTITKNKTVTYKVGKLKKKKTYYFKIRTYRKAGGTTYYGNYSNVKKMKVK
;
A
#
# COMPACT_ATOMS: atom_id res chain seq x y z
N MET A 1 -2.90 1.40 -48.68
CA MET A 1 -3.80 0.41 -48.05
C MET A 1 -2.98 -0.80 -47.60
N ASN A 2 -2.66 -0.91 -46.31
CA ASN A 2 -2.08 -2.14 -45.76
C ASN A 2 -2.56 -2.31 -44.32
N LYS A 3 -3.55 -3.19 -44.12
CA LYS A 3 -4.19 -3.47 -42.83
C LYS A 3 -3.29 -4.41 -42.02
N LYS A 4 -2.57 -3.90 -41.02
CA LYS A 4 -2.03 -4.75 -39.95
C LYS A 4 -3.18 -5.12 -39.00
N LYS A 5 -3.59 -6.39 -39.05
CA LYS A 5 -4.52 -6.99 -38.08
C LYS A 5 -3.83 -7.06 -36.71
N ILE A 6 -4.24 -6.20 -35.78
CA ILE A 6 -3.91 -6.34 -34.37
C ILE A 6 -4.94 -7.30 -33.78
N THR A 7 -4.52 -8.54 -33.54
CA THR A 7 -5.32 -9.55 -32.86
C THR A 7 -5.32 -9.23 -31.37
N ILE A 8 -6.39 -8.58 -30.89
CA ILE A 8 -6.61 -8.33 -29.46
C ILE A 8 -7.04 -9.65 -28.83
N LEU A 9 -6.13 -10.29 -28.10
CA LEU A 9 -6.40 -11.47 -27.30
C LEU A 9 -7.16 -11.03 -26.04
N TRP A 10 -8.48 -11.24 -26.04
CA TRP A 10 -9.32 -11.08 -24.85
C TRP A 10 -8.93 -12.11 -23.80
N SER A 11 -8.05 -11.71 -22.88
CA SER A 11 -7.78 -12.47 -21.67
C SER A 11 -8.98 -12.31 -20.74
N VAL A 12 -9.77 -13.38 -20.62
CA VAL A 12 -10.88 -13.52 -19.68
C VAL A 12 -10.32 -13.41 -18.26
N ILE A 13 -10.44 -12.22 -17.66
CA ILE A 13 -10.16 -11.99 -16.25
C ILE A 13 -11.30 -12.65 -15.46
N PHE A 14 -10.97 -13.76 -14.81
CA PHE A 14 -11.85 -14.44 -13.86
C PHE A 14 -12.03 -13.53 -12.64
N PHE A 15 -13.15 -12.80 -12.57
CA PHE A 15 -13.56 -12.02 -11.40
C PHE A 15 -13.83 -12.98 -10.23
N PHE A 16 -12.80 -13.25 -9.41
CA PHE A 16 -13.02 -13.74 -8.05
C PHE A 16 -13.47 -12.54 -7.21
N GLY A 17 -14.79 -12.39 -7.08
CA GLY A 17 -15.39 -11.44 -6.14
C GLY A 17 -15.08 -11.85 -4.71
N ILE A 18 -13.90 -11.45 -4.23
CA ILE A 18 -13.61 -11.37 -2.80
C ILE A 18 -14.11 -10.00 -2.36
N PHE A 19 -15.31 -9.97 -1.78
CA PHE A 19 -15.74 -8.85 -0.96
C PHE A 19 -14.81 -8.80 0.25
N LEU A 20 -13.73 -8.02 0.15
CA LEU A 20 -13.02 -7.49 1.30
C LEU A 20 -13.98 -6.49 1.94
N PHE A 21 -14.59 -6.87 3.06
CA PHE A 21 -15.13 -5.89 3.98
C PHE A 21 -13.97 -4.98 4.37
N ALA A 22 -13.96 -3.77 3.81
CA ALA A 22 -13.12 -2.70 4.32
C ALA A 22 -13.67 -2.38 5.71
N ASP A 23 -12.91 -2.73 6.76
CA ASP A 23 -13.09 -2.14 8.08
C ASP A 23 -12.96 -0.63 7.92
N LYS A 24 -14.10 0.08 7.86
CA LYS A 24 -14.15 1.53 8.03
C LYS A 24 -13.97 1.85 9.50
N ASN A 25 -12.81 1.51 10.06
CA ASN A 25 -12.28 2.25 11.18
C ASN A 25 -11.50 3.42 10.59
N VAL A 26 -12.21 4.50 10.28
CA VAL A 26 -11.57 5.80 10.02
C VAL A 26 -11.04 6.25 11.39
N MET A 27 -9.82 5.83 11.69
CA MET A 27 -9.05 6.41 12.79
C MET A 27 -8.95 7.91 12.51
N ALA A 28 -9.34 8.75 13.46
CA ALA A 28 -9.10 10.19 13.37
C ALA A 28 -7.60 10.40 13.10
N SER A 29 -7.23 11.22 12.10
CA SER A 29 -5.83 11.39 11.76
C SER A 29 -5.11 12.12 12.90
N ASP A 30 -4.06 11.50 13.44
CA ASP A 30 -3.18 12.08 14.47
C ASP A 30 -2.22 13.14 13.90
N GLY A 31 -2.44 13.58 12.66
CA GLY A 31 -1.53 14.39 11.87
C GLY A 31 -1.81 14.29 10.36
N GLY A 32 -0.81 14.67 9.57
CA GLY A 32 -0.85 14.62 8.12
C GLY A 32 0.52 14.90 7.50
N THR A 33 0.50 15.23 6.21
CA THR A 33 1.68 15.48 5.39
C THR A 33 1.58 16.85 4.73
N ILE A 34 2.68 17.59 4.72
CA ILE A 34 2.83 18.86 3.99
C ILE A 34 4.11 18.84 3.14
N TYR A 35 4.24 19.83 2.26
CA TYR A 35 5.38 19.97 1.36
C TYR A 35 6.09 21.28 1.65
N VAL A 36 7.35 21.21 2.08
CA VAL A 36 8.07 22.35 2.66
C VAL A 36 9.34 22.64 1.88
N SER A 37 9.63 23.93 1.66
CA SER A 37 10.94 24.42 1.21
C SER A 37 11.43 25.58 2.07
N VAL A 38 12.75 25.78 2.10
CA VAL A 38 13.39 26.97 2.68
C VAL A 38 14.29 27.60 1.62
N GLU A 39 14.03 28.87 1.28
CA GLU A 39 14.41 29.47 0.01
C GLU A 39 15.16 30.78 0.18
N ARG A 40 16.22 30.95 -0.61
CA ARG A 40 17.10 32.13 -0.64
C ARG A 40 17.22 32.70 -2.05
N PHE A 41 16.10 32.68 -2.79
CA PHE A 41 16.09 33.02 -4.22
C PHE A 41 16.32 34.51 -4.47
N THR A 42 15.80 35.37 -3.59
CA THR A 42 15.96 36.83 -3.68
C THR A 42 17.42 37.28 -3.58
N VAL A 43 18.25 36.52 -2.85
CA VAL A 43 19.71 36.72 -2.77
C VAL A 43 20.49 35.89 -3.80
N GLY A 44 19.80 35.10 -4.62
CA GLY A 44 20.40 34.29 -5.68
C GLY A 44 21.10 33.01 -5.20
N GLN A 45 20.85 32.55 -3.98
CA GLN A 45 21.56 31.44 -3.36
C GLN A 45 20.78 30.12 -3.40
N GLY A 46 19.69 30.06 -4.16
CA GLY A 46 18.89 28.85 -4.35
C GLY A 46 18.18 28.39 -3.08
N TYR A 47 17.95 27.08 -2.96
CA TYR A 47 17.36 26.50 -1.76
C TYR A 47 18.38 26.46 -0.61
N LEU A 48 17.92 26.76 0.61
CA LEU A 48 18.61 26.35 1.84
C LEU A 48 18.24 24.90 2.17
N ILE A 49 16.96 24.59 2.03
CA ILE A 49 16.39 23.24 2.13
C ILE A 49 15.49 23.07 0.90
N GLU A 50 15.87 22.14 0.02
CA GLU A 50 15.09 21.77 -1.16
C GLU A 50 13.68 21.26 -0.75
N PRO A 51 12.71 21.21 -1.68
CA PRO A 51 11.37 20.74 -1.34
C PRO A 51 11.38 19.32 -0.75
N GLU A 52 10.76 19.16 0.42
CA GLU A 52 10.71 17.90 1.15
C GLU A 52 9.30 17.61 1.71
N VAL A 53 9.00 16.31 1.81
CA VAL A 53 7.74 15.81 2.40
C VAL A 53 7.91 15.78 3.92
N VAL A 54 7.11 16.57 4.63
CA VAL A 54 7.17 16.68 6.10
C VAL A 54 5.89 16.16 6.73
N HIS A 55 6.03 15.29 7.72
CA HIS A 55 4.92 14.79 8.51
C HIS A 55 4.74 15.66 9.76
N PHE A 56 3.50 16.08 10.00
CA PHE A 56 3.11 16.88 11.16
C PHE A 56 2.13 16.13 12.06
N LYS A 57 2.05 16.53 13.32
CA LYS A 57 1.08 16.04 14.29
C LYS A 57 -0.10 17.00 14.39
N LYS A 58 -1.27 16.46 14.71
CA LYS A 58 -2.47 17.28 14.89
C LYS A 58 -2.23 18.35 15.96
N GLY A 59 -2.42 19.61 15.58
CA GLY A 59 -2.22 20.76 16.46
C GLY A 59 -0.89 21.48 16.26
N ASP A 60 0.04 20.93 15.46
CA ASP A 60 1.26 21.64 15.07
C ASP A 60 0.91 22.94 14.33
N TYR A 61 1.72 23.96 14.60
CA TYR A 61 1.74 25.24 13.91
C TYR A 61 2.87 25.28 12.89
N TYR A 62 2.82 26.19 11.91
CA TYR A 62 3.91 26.33 10.94
C TYR A 62 5.25 26.68 11.60
N SER A 63 5.24 27.40 12.73
CA SER A 63 6.45 27.61 13.53
C SER A 63 7.07 26.30 14.02
N ASP A 64 6.26 25.31 14.42
CA ASP A 64 6.76 24.01 14.88
C ASP A 64 7.44 23.25 13.74
N ILE A 65 6.85 23.34 12.53
CA ILE A 65 7.40 22.75 11.31
C ILE A 65 8.78 23.29 11.00
N ILE A 66 8.94 24.62 10.87
CA ILE A 66 10.23 25.20 10.51
C ILE A 66 11.27 24.99 11.61
N CYS A 67 10.89 25.11 12.88
CA CYS A 67 11.80 24.86 14.01
C CYS A 67 12.32 23.42 14.00
N LYS A 68 11.44 22.44 13.79
CA LYS A 68 11.81 21.02 13.71
C LYS A 68 12.70 20.77 12.49
N LEU A 69 12.30 21.27 11.32
CA LEU A 69 13.01 21.06 10.06
C LEU A 69 14.44 21.61 10.12
N LEU A 70 14.62 22.85 10.61
CA LEU A 70 15.96 23.45 10.75
C LEU A 70 16.85 22.65 11.68
N LYS A 71 16.33 22.21 12.84
CA LYS A 71 17.07 21.37 13.80
C LYS A 71 17.46 20.02 13.19
N GLU A 72 16.55 19.36 12.47
CA GLU A 72 16.81 18.09 11.79
C GLU A 72 17.90 18.21 10.72
N LYS A 73 17.99 19.38 10.08
CA LYS A 73 19.04 19.71 9.08
C LYS A 73 20.33 20.27 9.69
N GLY A 74 20.40 20.39 11.01
CA GLY A 74 21.59 20.86 11.72
C GLY A 74 21.80 22.38 11.69
N TYR A 75 20.76 23.17 11.38
CA TYR A 75 20.82 24.62 11.46
C TYR A 75 20.45 25.13 12.86
N THR A 76 21.19 26.15 13.31
CA THR A 76 20.79 27.01 14.42
C THR A 76 20.02 28.22 13.88
N TYR A 77 19.10 28.76 14.67
CA TYR A 77 18.25 29.86 14.27
C TYR A 77 17.89 30.74 15.47
N SER A 78 17.56 32.01 15.19
CA SER A 78 16.94 32.93 16.15
C SER A 78 15.47 33.15 15.80
N ALA A 79 14.63 33.24 16.81
CA ALA A 79 13.22 33.57 16.65
C ALA A 79 12.69 34.31 17.88
N THR A 80 11.75 35.21 17.66
CA THR A 80 11.06 35.96 18.71
C THR A 80 9.56 35.70 18.68
N ILE A 81 8.91 35.98 19.82
CA ILE A 81 7.45 35.97 19.94
C ILE A 81 7.01 37.41 20.11
N HIS A 82 6.39 37.98 19.08
CA HIS A 82 5.87 39.34 19.13
C HIS A 82 4.41 39.33 19.57
N SER A 83 4.01 40.28 20.43
CA SER A 83 2.65 40.35 20.97
C SER A 83 1.56 40.57 19.91
N MET A 84 1.90 41.25 18.81
CA MET A 84 0.94 41.59 17.74
C MET A 84 0.80 40.51 16.67
N TYR A 85 1.88 39.84 16.29
CA TYR A 85 1.88 38.91 15.15
C TYR A 85 2.38 37.50 15.49
N GLY A 86 2.82 37.23 16.72
CA GLY A 86 3.22 35.90 17.17
C GLY A 86 4.66 35.56 16.81
N PHE A 87 4.94 34.28 16.56
CA PHE A 87 6.28 33.77 16.24
C PHE A 87 6.83 34.37 14.94
N TYR A 88 8.05 34.91 15.01
CA TYR A 88 8.83 35.43 13.89
C TYR A 88 10.21 34.75 13.84
N LEU A 89 10.58 34.22 12.68
CA LEU A 89 11.90 33.65 12.43
C LEU A 89 12.85 34.81 12.08
N GLU A 90 13.71 35.20 13.01
CA GLU A 90 14.60 36.35 12.84
C GLU A 90 15.77 36.03 11.93
N GLY A 91 16.29 34.80 12.01
CA GLY A 91 17.42 34.41 11.19
C GLY A 91 17.83 32.97 11.35
N ILE A 92 18.62 32.50 10.38
CA ILE A 92 19.16 31.14 10.33
C ILE A 92 20.67 31.26 10.12
N ASP A 93 21.46 30.66 11.02
CA ASP A 93 22.92 30.62 10.89
C ASP A 93 23.32 29.68 9.76
N ASN A 94 24.47 29.95 9.14
CA ASN A 94 24.97 29.22 7.95
C ASN A 94 24.00 29.20 6.76
N ALA A 95 22.99 30.07 6.77
CA ALA A 95 22.07 30.24 5.65
C ALA A 95 22.60 31.19 4.58
N ASP A 96 23.75 31.83 4.77
CA ASP A 96 24.35 32.75 3.82
C ASP A 96 25.67 32.18 3.27
N THR A 97 25.80 32.13 1.95
CA THR A 97 27.08 31.79 1.31
C THR A 97 28.06 32.98 1.28
N GLY A 98 27.55 34.19 1.51
CA GLY A 98 28.28 35.45 1.37
C GLY A 98 28.48 35.88 -0.08
N ILE A 99 27.97 35.12 -1.06
CA ILE A 99 28.05 35.43 -2.48
C ILE A 99 26.63 35.73 -2.99
N LEU A 100 26.39 36.99 -3.30
CA LEU A 100 25.12 37.48 -3.84
C LEU A 100 25.06 37.23 -5.35
N ASN A 101 23.91 36.74 -5.81
CA ASN A 101 23.55 36.67 -7.23
C ASN A 101 22.12 37.17 -7.41
N ILE A 102 21.88 38.42 -6.99
CA ILE A 102 20.54 39.02 -6.93
C ILE A 102 19.87 38.96 -8.31
N PRO A 103 18.67 38.35 -8.44
CA PRO A 103 17.95 38.29 -9.71
C PRO A 103 17.65 39.70 -10.26
N GLN A 104 17.67 39.84 -11.58
CA GLN A 104 17.45 41.10 -12.28
C GLN A 104 16.07 41.69 -11.95
N CYS A 105 15.04 40.87 -11.81
CA CYS A 105 13.71 41.32 -11.38
C CYS A 105 13.76 42.01 -10.01
N ILE A 106 14.58 41.53 -9.06
CA ILE A 106 14.79 42.18 -7.75
C ILE A 106 15.67 43.42 -7.89
N GLN A 107 16.73 43.36 -8.69
CA GLN A 107 17.57 44.54 -8.96
C GLN A 107 16.75 45.70 -9.52
N ASN A 108 15.73 45.42 -10.35
CA ASN A 108 14.83 46.44 -10.90
C ASN A 108 13.84 47.02 -9.88
N MET A 109 13.60 46.33 -8.75
CA MET A 109 12.75 46.85 -7.67
C MET A 109 13.48 47.86 -6.79
N SER A 110 14.78 47.67 -6.60
CA SER A 110 15.60 48.58 -5.78
C SER A 110 16.26 49.64 -6.66
N GLY A 111 16.18 50.91 -6.25
CA GLY A 111 16.99 51.96 -6.89
C GLY A 111 18.49 51.80 -6.67
N ASN A 112 18.89 50.93 -5.72
CA ASN A 112 20.28 50.70 -5.35
C ASN A 112 20.44 49.30 -4.67
N PRO A 113 20.37 48.20 -5.44
CA PRO A 113 20.39 46.83 -4.89
C PRO A 113 21.76 46.44 -4.31
N PRO A 114 21.82 45.49 -3.35
CA PRO A 114 23.08 44.95 -2.86
C PRO A 114 23.74 44.10 -3.94
N THR A 115 25.06 44.18 -3.98
CA THR A 115 25.92 43.43 -4.90
C THR A 115 27.09 42.87 -4.10
N ASN A 116 27.95 42.06 -4.73
CA ASN A 116 29.17 41.58 -4.07
C ASN A 116 30.19 42.70 -3.75
N VAL A 117 29.94 43.93 -4.22
CA VAL A 117 30.84 45.08 -4.04
C VAL A 117 30.16 46.18 -3.21
N ASN A 118 28.97 46.61 -3.61
CA ASN A 118 28.19 47.69 -3.00
C ASN A 118 27.06 47.13 -2.12
N HIS A 119 26.76 47.80 -1.00
CA HIS A 119 25.67 47.44 -0.05
C HIS A 119 25.71 45.97 0.40
N LYS A 120 26.92 45.42 0.59
CA LYS A 120 27.14 44.03 1.00
C LYS A 120 27.11 43.81 2.51
N ASP A 121 26.71 44.82 3.27
CA ASP A 121 26.75 44.77 4.73
C ASP A 121 25.74 43.73 5.22
N ASN A 122 26.26 42.65 5.80
CA ASN A 122 25.50 41.66 6.53
C ASN A 122 25.99 41.70 7.99
N PRO A 123 25.19 42.25 8.94
CA PRO A 123 25.56 42.29 10.36
C PRO A 123 25.83 40.92 10.98
N ASN A 124 25.40 39.85 10.31
CA ASN A 124 25.47 38.47 10.78
C ASN A 124 26.42 37.61 9.91
N ALA A 125 27.37 38.26 9.22
CA ALA A 125 28.38 37.57 8.41
C ALA A 125 29.25 36.61 9.23
N ASP A 126 29.48 36.90 10.52
CA ASP A 126 30.28 36.07 11.43
C ASP A 126 29.67 34.68 11.64
N THR A 127 28.33 34.59 11.65
CA THR A 127 27.62 33.30 11.74
C THR A 127 27.24 32.74 10.37
N LYS A 128 27.68 33.42 9.28
CA LYS A 128 27.21 33.16 7.91
C LYS A 128 25.68 33.11 7.86
N GLY A 129 25.04 33.99 8.62
CA GLY A 129 23.61 33.96 8.84
C GLY A 129 22.84 34.79 7.82
N LEU A 130 21.66 34.32 7.42
CA LEU A 130 20.62 35.18 6.83
C LEU A 130 19.62 35.52 7.92
N TYR A 131 19.68 36.75 8.38
CA TYR A 131 18.81 37.34 9.40
C TYR A 131 18.01 38.49 8.82
N GLN A 132 17.01 38.96 9.57
CA GLN A 132 16.42 40.27 9.34
C GLN A 132 17.53 41.32 9.22
N PHE A 133 17.33 42.25 8.30
CA PHE A 133 18.29 43.32 7.97
C PHE A 133 19.60 42.88 7.31
N SER A 134 19.74 41.61 6.91
CA SER A 134 20.90 41.19 6.11
C SER A 134 20.80 41.84 4.73
N TYR A 135 21.81 42.63 4.34
CA TYR A 135 21.94 43.33 3.04
C TYR A 135 20.94 44.46 2.75
N SER A 136 19.82 44.54 3.46
CA SER A 136 18.78 45.54 3.25
C SER A 136 17.94 45.71 4.52
N GLU A 137 17.54 46.93 4.86
CA GLU A 137 16.64 47.22 5.99
C GLU A 137 15.24 46.59 5.84
N GLN A 138 14.90 46.10 4.66
CA GLN A 138 13.63 45.43 4.36
C GLN A 138 13.74 43.90 4.34
N ALA A 139 14.95 43.38 4.58
CA ALA A 139 15.21 41.95 4.48
C ALA A 139 14.74 41.18 5.71
N GLY A 140 14.30 39.94 5.53
CA GLY A 140 13.87 39.06 6.61
C GLY A 140 13.22 37.77 6.11
N TRP A 141 12.88 36.87 7.04
CA TRP A 141 12.19 35.62 6.69
C TRP A 141 10.68 35.80 6.61
N TYR A 142 10.13 35.30 5.51
CA TYR A 142 8.73 35.30 5.15
C TYR A 142 8.23 33.86 5.02
N TYR A 143 6.91 33.67 5.02
CA TYR A 143 6.31 32.38 4.69
C TYR A 143 5.02 32.51 3.91
N PHE A 144 4.80 31.55 3.03
CA PHE A 144 3.59 31.42 2.25
C PHE A 144 3.00 30.04 2.49
N ILE A 145 1.67 29.98 2.55
CA ILE A 145 0.89 28.75 2.58
C ILE A 145 0.05 28.75 1.31
N ASN A 146 0.22 27.74 0.45
CA ASN A 146 -0.52 27.59 -0.81
C ASN A 146 -0.52 28.90 -1.63
N GLY A 147 0.68 29.42 -1.89
CA GLY A 147 0.89 30.63 -2.69
C GLY A 147 0.44 31.94 -2.04
N LYS A 148 0.02 31.94 -0.76
CA LYS A 148 -0.48 33.14 -0.08
C LYS A 148 0.26 33.43 1.21
N ASN A 149 0.55 34.70 1.44
CA ASN A 149 0.91 35.17 2.77
C ASN A 149 -0.34 35.13 3.68
N PRO A 150 -0.30 34.44 4.82
CA PRO A 150 -1.42 34.41 5.75
C PRO A 150 -1.62 35.72 6.54
N GLY A 151 -0.67 36.67 6.49
CA GLY A 151 -0.79 37.98 7.16
C GLY A 151 -0.66 37.92 8.68
N ILE A 152 -0.29 36.76 9.23
CA ILE A 152 -0.09 36.50 10.67
C ILE A 152 1.16 35.66 10.86
N GLY A 153 1.82 35.73 12.01
CA GLY A 153 3.05 34.98 12.26
C GLY A 153 2.84 33.46 12.35
N MET A 154 3.94 32.73 12.15
CA MET A 154 3.93 31.29 11.86
C MET A 154 3.38 30.43 13.02
N GLY A 155 3.38 30.98 14.24
CA GLY A 155 2.87 30.33 15.45
C GLY A 155 1.38 30.52 15.71
N ASN A 156 0.65 31.20 14.82
CA ASN A 156 -0.77 31.48 14.99
C ASN A 156 -1.66 30.71 13.99
N THR A 157 -1.08 30.02 13.02
CA THR A 157 -1.81 29.22 12.03
C THR A 157 -1.48 27.74 12.18
N LYS A 158 -2.51 26.91 12.33
CA LYS A 158 -2.35 25.45 12.41
C LYS A 158 -2.13 24.85 11.02
N VAL A 159 -1.29 23.83 10.97
CA VAL A 159 -0.95 23.10 9.75
C VAL A 159 -2.17 22.29 9.27
N GLN A 160 -2.41 22.26 7.95
CA GLN A 160 -3.43 21.41 7.35
C GLN A 160 -2.78 20.37 6.42
N ASP A 161 -3.45 19.22 6.28
CA ASP A 161 -2.97 18.14 5.44
C ASP A 161 -2.97 18.55 3.97
N GLY A 162 -1.85 18.32 3.29
CA GLY A 162 -1.65 18.63 1.89
C GLY A 162 -1.13 20.04 1.58
N ASP A 163 -0.95 20.90 2.59
CA ASP A 163 -0.45 22.27 2.39
C ASP A 163 0.96 22.29 1.79
N VAL A 164 1.21 23.30 0.95
CA VAL A 164 2.53 23.66 0.45
C VAL A 164 3.00 24.91 1.18
N VAL A 165 4.15 24.81 1.85
CA VAL A 165 4.70 25.86 2.71
C VAL A 165 6.08 26.25 2.22
N ARG A 166 6.24 27.53 1.89
CA ARG A 166 7.51 28.07 1.39
C ARG A 166 8.03 29.14 2.33
N TYR A 167 9.07 28.82 3.10
CA TYR A 167 9.79 29.78 3.95
C TYR A 167 10.84 30.48 3.10
N GLN A 168 10.70 31.78 2.91
CA GLN A 168 11.39 32.52 1.87
C GLN A 168 12.07 33.74 2.48
N PHE A 169 13.33 33.97 2.13
CA PHE A 169 14.00 35.21 2.47
C PHE A 169 13.53 36.33 1.53
N THR A 170 12.94 37.39 2.06
CA THR A 170 12.72 38.65 1.33
C THR A 170 13.96 39.53 1.49
N LEU A 171 14.35 40.20 0.42
CA LEU A 171 15.45 41.17 0.38
C LEU A 171 14.91 42.61 0.25
N TYR A 172 13.83 42.80 -0.51
CA TYR A 172 13.20 44.10 -0.75
C TYR A 172 11.67 44.02 -0.86
N GLY A 173 10.99 45.13 -0.60
CA GLY A 173 9.55 45.25 -0.77
C GLY A 173 8.75 44.50 0.29
N LEU A 174 9.37 44.09 1.41
CA LEU A 174 8.72 43.47 2.58
C LEU A 174 7.85 42.24 2.23
N GLY A 175 8.27 41.47 1.23
CA GLY A 175 7.52 40.34 0.66
C GLY A 175 7.00 40.58 -0.77
N GLY A 176 7.00 41.83 -1.26
CA GLY A 176 6.66 42.14 -2.64
C GLY A 176 7.60 41.50 -3.66
N ASP A 177 8.88 41.32 -3.32
CA ASP A 177 9.87 40.59 -4.12
C ASP A 177 9.62 39.07 -4.18
N LEU A 178 8.76 38.57 -3.30
CA LEU A 178 8.26 37.19 -3.28
C LEU A 178 6.87 37.07 -3.93
N GLY A 179 6.33 38.17 -4.45
CA GLY A 179 5.01 38.22 -5.09
C GLY A 179 3.84 38.36 -4.13
N ASP A 180 4.05 38.84 -2.90
CA ASP A 180 2.95 39.22 -2.02
C ASP A 180 2.24 40.47 -2.57
N THR A 181 1.05 40.27 -3.13
CA THR A 181 0.26 41.34 -3.74
C THR A 181 -0.31 42.35 -2.75
N THR A 182 -0.18 42.11 -1.44
CA THR A 182 -0.49 43.11 -0.40
C THR A 182 0.60 44.17 -0.27
N CYS A 183 1.81 43.91 -0.78
CA CYS A 183 2.91 44.85 -0.81
C CYS A 183 2.88 45.74 -2.08
N PRO A 184 3.28 47.01 -2.00
CA PRO A 184 3.43 47.86 -3.18
C PRO A 184 4.47 47.28 -4.17
N ASN A 185 4.21 47.42 -5.47
CA ASN A 185 5.11 47.00 -6.56
C ASN A 185 5.51 45.51 -6.52
N ALA A 186 4.63 44.64 -6.00
CA ALA A 186 4.87 43.21 -5.94
C ALA A 186 5.16 42.59 -7.31
N LEU A 187 6.13 41.69 -7.36
CA LEU A 187 6.47 40.95 -8.56
C LEU A 187 5.35 40.00 -8.97
N GLN A 188 5.12 39.89 -10.27
CA GLN A 188 4.28 38.84 -10.83
C GLN A 188 5.13 37.60 -11.04
N LEU A 189 5.06 36.67 -10.08
CA LEU A 189 5.77 35.41 -10.11
C LEU A 189 4.81 34.25 -10.43
N PRO A 190 5.28 33.17 -11.08
CA PRO A 190 4.46 31.98 -11.28
C PRO A 190 4.07 31.35 -9.94
N ASN A 191 2.89 30.74 -9.88
CA ASN A 191 2.50 29.92 -8.73
C ASN A 191 3.43 28.70 -8.65
N LYS A 192 4.09 28.52 -7.50
CA LYS A 192 5.08 27.45 -7.27
C LYS A 192 4.54 26.28 -6.44
N ASP A 193 3.27 26.25 -6.07
CA ASP A 193 2.72 25.27 -5.13
C ASP A 193 2.82 23.85 -5.68
N ASN A 194 2.29 23.64 -6.89
CA ASN A 194 2.25 22.31 -7.51
C ASN A 194 3.66 21.78 -7.81
N ILE A 195 4.54 22.59 -8.40
CA ILE A 195 5.93 22.18 -8.63
C ILE A 195 6.71 21.93 -7.33
N THR A 196 6.49 22.72 -6.27
CA THR A 196 7.14 22.50 -4.96
C THR A 196 6.71 21.16 -4.36
N LYS A 197 5.39 20.89 -4.36
CA LYS A 197 4.83 19.61 -3.94
C LYS A 197 5.41 18.43 -4.74
N ASN A 198 5.43 18.54 -6.07
CA ASN A 198 5.89 17.45 -6.91
C ASN A 198 7.41 17.25 -6.84
N LEU A 199 8.21 18.31 -6.64
CA LEU A 199 9.63 18.18 -6.33
C LEU A 199 9.84 17.44 -5.00
N ALA A 200 9.07 17.74 -3.95
CA ALA A 200 9.16 17.04 -2.68
C ALA A 200 8.84 15.53 -2.82
N LEU A 201 7.76 15.19 -3.53
CA LEU A 201 7.39 13.81 -3.84
C LEU A 201 8.46 13.11 -4.69
N MET A 202 8.99 13.80 -5.70
CA MET A 202 10.03 13.28 -6.58
C MET A 202 11.33 13.00 -5.81
N ARG A 203 11.77 13.91 -4.94
CA ARG A 203 12.95 13.69 -4.09
C ARG A 203 12.76 12.49 -3.17
N GLN A 204 11.59 12.35 -2.54
CA GLN A 204 11.25 11.18 -1.73
C GLN A 204 11.32 9.88 -2.56
N ALA A 205 10.74 9.87 -3.75
CA ALA A 205 10.75 8.73 -4.67
C ALA A 205 12.17 8.34 -5.14
N LEU A 206 12.99 9.33 -5.49
CA LEU A 206 14.38 9.13 -5.94
C LEU A 206 15.28 8.58 -4.82
N ASN A 207 14.99 8.91 -3.56
CA ASN A 207 15.67 8.32 -2.41
C ASN A 207 15.30 6.85 -2.19
N GLU A 208 14.09 6.43 -2.57
CA GLU A 208 13.66 5.03 -2.52
C GLU A 208 14.18 4.20 -3.70
N LYS A 209 14.18 4.78 -4.92
CA LYS A 209 14.56 4.13 -6.18
C LYS A 209 15.48 5.05 -6.97
N LYS A 210 16.74 4.64 -7.12
CA LYS A 210 17.71 5.37 -7.97
C LYS A 210 17.22 5.40 -9.42
N ASP A 211 16.95 6.60 -9.92
CA ASP A 211 16.61 6.88 -11.32
C ASP A 211 17.45 8.08 -11.79
N ALA A 212 18.40 7.81 -12.69
CA ALA A 212 19.32 8.83 -13.20
C ALA A 212 18.61 9.86 -14.09
N ASP A 213 17.53 9.47 -14.76
CA ASP A 213 16.76 10.37 -15.64
C ASP A 213 15.88 11.28 -14.80
N GLY A 214 15.24 10.70 -13.79
CA GLY A 214 14.56 11.45 -12.73
C GLY A 214 15.48 12.45 -12.02
N GLU A 215 16.69 12.05 -11.62
CA GLU A 215 17.64 13.00 -10.99
C GLU A 215 17.99 14.17 -11.93
N ARG A 216 18.16 13.93 -13.24
CA ARG A 216 18.41 15.01 -14.20
C ARG A 216 17.23 15.96 -14.35
N ILE A 217 16.00 15.42 -14.38
CA ILE A 217 14.77 16.23 -14.41
C ILE A 217 14.66 17.07 -13.15
N TYR A 218 14.90 16.47 -11.98
CA TYR A 218 14.86 17.14 -10.68
C TYR A 218 15.83 18.32 -10.63
N GLN A 219 17.10 18.10 -10.95
CA GLN A 219 18.14 19.14 -10.90
C GLN A 219 17.86 20.29 -11.89
N LYS A 220 17.35 19.97 -13.09
CA LYS A 220 16.92 20.98 -14.06
C LYS A 220 15.77 21.82 -13.52
N ALA A 221 14.77 21.18 -12.91
CA ALA A 221 13.61 21.87 -12.36
C ALA A 221 13.99 22.74 -11.15
N VAL A 222 14.80 22.23 -10.21
CA VAL A 222 15.33 23.01 -9.08
C VAL A 222 16.01 24.29 -9.55
N LYS A 223 16.90 24.19 -10.56
CA LYS A 223 17.58 25.35 -11.13
C LYS A 223 16.59 26.40 -11.66
N ILE A 224 15.61 25.98 -12.47
CA ILE A 224 14.61 26.88 -13.08
C ILE A 224 13.73 27.52 -12.00
N VAL A 225 13.24 26.74 -11.03
CA VAL A 225 12.33 27.23 -9.98
C VAL A 225 13.01 28.22 -9.05
N SER A 226 14.29 28.01 -8.76
CA SER A 226 15.10 28.89 -7.91
C SER A 226 15.53 30.19 -8.57
N ASP A 227 15.39 30.28 -9.90
CA ASP A 227 15.72 31.47 -10.68
C ASP A 227 14.48 32.35 -10.86
N LEU A 228 14.43 33.48 -10.15
CA LEU A 228 13.30 34.42 -10.23
C LEU A 228 13.20 35.13 -11.59
N ASP A 229 14.25 35.10 -12.42
CA ASP A 229 14.24 35.64 -13.78
C ASP A 229 13.86 34.60 -14.84
N SER A 230 13.57 33.37 -14.43
CA SER A 230 13.14 32.30 -15.34
C SER A 230 11.89 32.70 -16.13
N THR A 231 11.87 32.36 -17.41
CA THR A 231 10.72 32.68 -18.27
C THR A 231 9.52 31.81 -17.90
N GLN A 232 8.31 32.33 -18.09
CA GLN A 232 7.08 31.59 -17.89
C GLN A 232 7.07 30.26 -18.68
N GLU A 233 7.62 30.26 -19.89
CA GLU A 233 7.74 29.04 -20.71
C GLU A 233 8.66 28.01 -20.05
N SER A 234 9.87 28.42 -19.63
CA SER A 234 10.82 27.50 -18.99
C SER A 234 10.27 26.93 -17.68
N PHE A 235 9.54 27.75 -16.91
CA PHE A 235 8.87 27.35 -15.69
C PHE A 235 7.77 26.30 -15.97
N SER A 236 6.85 26.58 -16.90
CA SER A 236 5.76 25.64 -17.25
C SER A 236 6.29 24.32 -17.83
N GLN A 237 7.40 24.35 -18.56
CA GLN A 237 8.08 23.14 -19.01
C GLN A 237 8.65 22.33 -17.83
N ALA A 238 9.32 22.99 -16.87
CA ALA A 238 9.83 22.32 -15.68
C ALA A 238 8.71 21.69 -14.86
N GLU A 239 7.60 22.40 -14.65
CA GLU A 239 6.44 21.90 -13.92
C GLU A 239 5.81 20.69 -14.60
N SER A 240 5.67 20.74 -15.92
CA SER A 240 5.11 19.61 -16.70
C SER A 240 6.00 18.38 -16.61
N LEU A 241 7.32 18.54 -16.73
CA LEU A 241 8.28 17.42 -16.65
C LEU A 241 8.26 16.76 -15.27
N VAL A 242 8.27 17.55 -14.19
CA VAL A 242 8.23 17.03 -12.82
C VAL A 242 6.89 16.34 -12.55
N SER A 243 5.77 16.95 -12.93
CA SER A 243 4.44 16.38 -12.70
C SER A 243 4.25 15.06 -13.45
N ASN A 244 4.63 14.99 -14.74
CA ASN A 244 4.53 13.76 -15.52
C ASN A 244 5.39 12.64 -14.92
N TRP A 245 6.62 12.94 -14.48
CA TRP A 245 7.49 11.93 -13.85
C TRP A 245 6.88 11.40 -12.55
N VAL A 246 6.32 12.27 -11.71
CA VAL A 246 5.68 11.88 -10.45
C VAL A 246 4.45 11.00 -10.71
N ASP A 247 3.63 11.35 -11.71
CA ASP A 247 2.45 10.57 -12.10
C ASP A 247 2.85 9.17 -12.60
N ASP A 248 3.86 9.08 -13.48
CA ASP A 248 4.38 7.82 -13.99
C ASP A 248 4.94 6.94 -12.86
N TYR A 249 5.75 7.53 -11.96
CA TYR A 249 6.29 6.82 -10.80
C TYR A 249 5.18 6.27 -9.88
N ASN A 250 4.16 7.08 -9.59
CA ASN A 250 3.05 6.67 -8.73
C ASN A 250 2.19 5.58 -9.37
N ALA A 251 1.99 5.64 -10.69
CA ALA A 251 1.29 4.60 -11.44
C ALA A 251 2.08 3.27 -11.40
N GLU A 252 3.39 3.30 -11.61
CA GLU A 252 4.27 2.13 -11.47
C GLU A 252 4.22 1.54 -10.04
N LYS A 253 4.38 2.38 -9.03
CA LYS A 253 4.36 1.98 -7.61
C LYS A 253 3.04 1.31 -7.24
N THR A 254 1.92 1.88 -7.67
CA THR A 254 0.58 1.32 -7.45
C THR A 254 0.43 -0.06 -8.08
N GLN A 255 0.91 -0.25 -9.32
CA GLN A 255 0.88 -1.54 -9.98
C GLN A 255 1.73 -2.59 -9.27
N ASP A 256 2.92 -2.22 -8.81
CA ASP A 256 3.82 -3.13 -8.10
C ASP A 256 3.31 -3.54 -6.73
N GLU A 257 2.68 -2.61 -5.99
CA GLU A 257 1.97 -2.93 -4.75
C GLU A 257 0.78 -3.88 -4.98
N ALA A 258 0.00 -3.66 -6.04
CA ALA A 258 -1.10 -4.54 -6.40
C ALA A 258 -0.61 -5.96 -6.76
N LYS A 259 0.49 -6.08 -7.51
CA LYS A 259 1.13 -7.37 -7.82
C LYS A 259 1.59 -8.07 -6.55
N LYS A 260 2.28 -7.38 -5.64
CA LYS A 260 2.74 -7.93 -4.35
C LYS A 260 1.57 -8.44 -3.50
N LYS A 261 0.50 -7.65 -3.37
CA LYS A 261 -0.72 -8.06 -2.63
C LYS A 261 -1.37 -9.29 -3.27
N ALA A 262 -1.43 -9.36 -4.60
CA ALA A 262 -1.99 -10.52 -5.30
C ALA A 262 -1.13 -11.78 -5.12
N GLU A 263 0.19 -11.65 -5.12
CA GLU A 263 1.11 -12.76 -4.86
C GLU A 263 1.00 -13.27 -3.41
N GLU A 264 0.94 -12.37 -2.44
CA GLU A 264 0.75 -12.73 -1.03
C GLU A 264 -0.61 -13.43 -0.80
N ALA A 265 -1.68 -12.95 -1.44
CA ALA A 265 -2.99 -13.59 -1.38
C ALA A 265 -2.97 -15.02 -1.98
N LYS A 266 -2.29 -15.22 -3.11
CA LYS A 266 -2.10 -16.56 -3.71
C LYS A 266 -1.33 -17.49 -2.77
N LYS A 267 -0.28 -17.00 -2.11
CA LYS A 267 0.49 -17.79 -1.14
C LYS A 267 -0.37 -18.20 0.05
N LYS A 268 -1.10 -17.26 0.66
CA LYS A 268 -2.02 -17.55 1.77
C LYS A 268 -3.09 -18.58 1.39
N ALA A 269 -3.67 -18.46 0.20
CA ALA A 269 -4.66 -19.42 -0.30
C ALA A 269 -4.06 -20.83 -0.52
N ALA A 270 -2.84 -20.92 -1.06
CA ALA A 270 -2.14 -22.18 -1.24
C ALA A 270 -1.81 -22.87 0.11
N GLU A 271 -1.36 -22.10 1.10
CA GLU A 271 -1.09 -22.60 2.45
C GLU A 271 -2.36 -23.11 3.14
N GLU A 272 -3.48 -22.39 3.00
CA GLU A 272 -4.76 -22.82 3.56
C GLU A 272 -5.27 -24.10 2.87
N ALA A 273 -5.15 -24.19 1.55
CA ALA A 273 -5.50 -25.39 0.79
C ALA A 273 -4.65 -26.60 1.22
N ALA A 274 -3.35 -26.42 1.43
CA ALA A 274 -2.45 -27.46 1.93
C ALA A 274 -2.84 -27.94 3.33
N LYS A 275 -3.16 -27.01 4.25
CA LYS A 275 -3.64 -27.33 5.61
C LYS A 275 -4.95 -28.13 5.57
N LYS A 276 -5.93 -27.71 4.75
CA LYS A 276 -7.20 -28.42 4.55
C LYS A 276 -6.98 -29.84 4.01
N LYS A 277 -6.09 -30.01 3.02
CA LYS A 277 -5.73 -31.32 2.47
C LYS A 277 -5.10 -32.23 3.53
N ALA A 278 -4.12 -31.73 4.29
CA ALA A 278 -3.46 -32.48 5.35
C ALA A 278 -4.46 -32.91 6.45
N GLN A 279 -5.37 -32.02 6.86
CA GLN A 279 -6.42 -32.34 7.81
C GLN A 279 -7.36 -33.43 7.28
N GLN A 280 -7.77 -33.34 6.00
CA GLN A 280 -8.62 -34.35 5.38
C GLN A 280 -7.95 -35.72 5.34
N GLU A 281 -6.65 -35.78 5.02
CA GLU A 281 -5.84 -37.00 5.02
C GLU A 281 -5.70 -37.60 6.43
N ALA A 282 -5.45 -36.77 7.44
CA ALA A 282 -5.38 -37.19 8.83
C ALA A 282 -6.72 -37.74 9.34
N LEU A 283 -7.85 -37.08 9.02
CA LEU A 283 -9.19 -37.55 9.36
C LEU A 283 -9.52 -38.88 8.65
N LYS A 284 -9.15 -39.01 7.37
CA LYS A 284 -9.29 -40.26 6.61
C LYS A 284 -8.50 -41.39 7.26
N LYS A 285 -7.25 -41.15 7.70
CA LYS A 285 -6.44 -42.14 8.42
C LYS A 285 -7.05 -42.53 9.76
N LYS A 286 -7.53 -41.56 10.55
CA LYS A 286 -8.12 -41.76 11.88
C LYS A 286 -9.47 -42.48 11.86
N TYR A 287 -10.32 -42.20 10.87
CA TYR A 287 -11.71 -42.64 10.86
C TYR A 287 -12.04 -43.77 9.89
N THR A 288 -11.13 -44.13 8.95
CA THR A 288 -11.30 -45.35 8.12
C THR A 288 -11.45 -46.58 9.01
N PRO A 289 -12.62 -47.24 9.03
CA PRO A 289 -12.83 -48.42 9.87
C PRO A 289 -12.14 -49.64 9.28
N SER A 290 -11.77 -50.59 10.15
CA SER A 290 -11.17 -51.84 9.69
C SER A 290 -12.15 -52.68 8.85
N LYS A 291 -11.58 -53.46 7.93
CA LYS A 291 -12.30 -54.42 7.09
C LYS A 291 -12.96 -55.49 7.95
N THR A 292 -14.25 -55.75 7.72
CA THR A 292 -14.95 -56.90 8.31
C THR A 292 -14.73 -58.17 7.49
N SER A 293 -15.07 -59.33 8.07
CA SER A 293 -15.06 -60.63 7.38
C SER A 293 -16.40 -61.33 7.56
N ILE A 294 -16.92 -61.89 6.46
CA ILE A 294 -18.10 -62.75 6.47
C ILE A 294 -17.71 -64.06 7.17
N LYS A 295 -18.29 -64.32 8.35
CA LYS A 295 -18.08 -65.55 9.12
C LYS A 295 -18.79 -66.73 8.45
N SER A 296 -20.05 -66.55 8.08
CA SER A 296 -20.87 -67.62 7.52
C SER A 296 -22.00 -67.10 6.65
N ILE A 297 -22.42 -67.92 5.68
CA ILE A 297 -23.67 -67.76 4.95
C ILE A 297 -24.48 -69.03 5.16
N LYS A 298 -25.52 -68.97 6.00
CA LYS A 298 -26.39 -70.11 6.30
C LYS A 298 -27.65 -70.02 5.45
N LYS A 299 -28.03 -71.12 4.79
CA LYS A 299 -29.34 -71.20 4.13
C LYS A 299 -30.45 -71.18 5.17
N LEU A 300 -31.56 -70.55 4.83
CA LEU A 300 -32.78 -70.56 5.64
C LEU A 300 -33.91 -71.27 4.86
N LYS A 301 -35.16 -71.03 5.23
CA LYS A 301 -36.36 -71.44 4.46
C LYS A 301 -36.37 -70.89 3.02
N LYS A 302 -37.26 -71.43 2.18
CA LYS A 302 -37.31 -71.29 0.69
C LYS A 302 -36.79 -69.93 0.18
N ASN A 303 -35.71 -69.98 -0.62
CA ASN A 303 -35.10 -68.84 -1.33
C ASN A 303 -34.47 -67.73 -0.45
N GLN A 304 -34.04 -68.07 0.78
CA GLN A 304 -33.42 -67.12 1.70
C GLN A 304 -32.06 -67.60 2.25
N ALA A 305 -31.23 -66.64 2.65
CA ALA A 305 -29.96 -66.90 3.33
C ALA A 305 -29.65 -65.86 4.40
N LYS A 306 -29.03 -66.30 5.50
CA LYS A 306 -28.54 -65.44 6.57
C LYS A 306 -27.03 -65.27 6.45
N LEU A 307 -26.59 -64.05 6.23
CA LEU A 307 -25.19 -63.65 6.32
C LEU A 307 -24.88 -63.30 7.77
N THR A 308 -23.69 -63.67 8.24
CA THR A 308 -23.16 -63.30 9.56
C THR A 308 -21.69 -62.89 9.39
N TRP A 309 -21.26 -61.81 10.03
CA TRP A 309 -19.90 -61.26 9.89
C TRP A 309 -19.28 -60.87 11.25
N LYS A 310 -17.98 -60.58 11.26
CA LYS A 310 -17.26 -60.09 12.45
C LYS A 310 -17.70 -58.66 12.77
N LYS A 311 -18.04 -58.39 14.03
CA LYS A 311 -18.29 -57.03 14.53
C LYS A 311 -17.02 -56.19 14.42
N VAL A 312 -17.14 -54.93 14.02
CA VAL A 312 -16.05 -53.94 14.05
C VAL A 312 -16.38 -52.88 15.10
N LYS A 313 -15.49 -52.73 16.10
CA LYS A 313 -15.73 -51.91 17.33
C LYS A 313 -16.13 -50.46 17.00
N ASN A 314 -15.37 -49.81 16.13
CA ASN A 314 -15.54 -48.38 15.80
C ASN A 314 -16.39 -48.14 14.55
N ALA A 315 -17.14 -49.16 14.08
CA ALA A 315 -18.09 -48.98 12.99
C ALA A 315 -19.31 -48.19 13.46
N THR A 316 -19.88 -47.39 12.56
CA THR A 316 -21.28 -46.98 12.68
C THR A 316 -22.18 -48.08 12.13
N GLY A 317 -21.76 -48.71 11.03
CA GLY A 317 -22.58 -49.68 10.33
C GLY A 317 -21.85 -50.49 9.27
N TYR A 318 -22.63 -51.22 8.48
CA TYR A 318 -22.14 -52.07 7.39
C TYR A 318 -22.97 -51.88 6.13
N GLU A 319 -22.33 -51.96 4.97
CA GLU A 319 -23.03 -52.05 3.69
C GLU A 319 -22.81 -53.44 3.09
N VAL A 320 -23.92 -54.10 2.79
CA VAL A 320 -23.95 -55.45 2.22
C VAL A 320 -24.17 -55.33 0.73
N TYR A 321 -23.30 -55.98 -0.03
CA TYR A 321 -23.34 -56.02 -1.49
C TYR A 321 -23.53 -57.45 -1.99
N GLN A 322 -24.26 -57.59 -3.09
CA GLN A 322 -24.58 -58.86 -3.72
C GLN A 322 -24.35 -58.78 -5.23
N SER A 323 -23.85 -59.86 -5.83
CA SER A 323 -23.79 -60.05 -7.29
C SER A 323 -24.10 -61.51 -7.67
N MET A 324 -24.43 -61.75 -8.94
CA MET A 324 -24.42 -63.09 -9.53
C MET A 324 -23.11 -63.40 -10.28
N LYS A 325 -22.21 -62.42 -10.41
CA LYS A 325 -20.87 -62.55 -10.99
C LYS A 325 -19.83 -62.41 -9.87
N LYS A 326 -18.76 -63.22 -9.92
CA LYS A 326 -17.73 -63.25 -8.86
C LYS A 326 -17.03 -61.90 -8.67
N ASN A 327 -16.67 -61.24 -9.77
CA ASN A 327 -15.76 -60.10 -9.76
C ASN A 327 -16.42 -58.75 -10.10
N SER A 328 -17.67 -58.74 -10.58
CA SER A 328 -18.34 -57.52 -11.07
C SER A 328 -19.84 -57.52 -10.76
N GLY A 329 -20.54 -56.42 -11.05
CA GLY A 329 -22.01 -56.33 -10.95
C GLY A 329 -22.57 -56.31 -9.51
N TYR A 330 -21.75 -55.99 -8.51
CA TYR A 330 -22.20 -55.90 -7.12
C TYR A 330 -23.13 -54.71 -6.92
N LYS A 331 -24.34 -54.98 -6.43
CA LYS A 331 -25.30 -53.95 -6.01
C LYS A 331 -25.40 -53.94 -4.48
N LYS A 332 -25.54 -52.74 -3.91
CA LYS A 332 -25.80 -52.58 -2.47
C LYS A 332 -27.23 -53.06 -2.20
N VAL A 333 -27.37 -54.07 -1.35
CA VAL A 333 -28.66 -54.67 -1.00
C VAL A 333 -29.14 -54.29 0.38
N LYS A 334 -28.24 -53.80 1.25
CA LYS A 334 -28.61 -53.28 2.57
C LYS A 334 -27.55 -52.36 3.15
N THR A 335 -28.00 -51.29 3.79
CA THR A 335 -27.22 -50.53 4.76
C THR A 335 -27.72 -50.88 6.16
N ILE A 336 -26.79 -51.26 7.04
CA ILE A 336 -27.03 -51.59 8.44
C ILE A 336 -26.49 -50.43 9.26
N THR A 337 -27.38 -49.71 9.96
CA THR A 337 -27.03 -48.46 10.67
C THR A 337 -26.58 -48.64 12.11
N LYS A 338 -26.68 -49.85 12.65
CA LYS A 338 -26.27 -50.21 14.02
C LYS A 338 -25.09 -51.18 13.97
N ASN A 339 -23.98 -50.84 14.60
CA ASN A 339 -22.76 -51.66 14.58
C ASN A 339 -22.89 -53.03 15.28
N LYS A 340 -23.84 -53.15 16.22
CA LYS A 340 -24.18 -54.40 16.92
C LYS A 340 -24.93 -55.38 16.01
N THR A 341 -25.57 -54.90 14.94
CA THR A 341 -26.27 -55.75 13.97
C THR A 341 -25.27 -56.37 13.00
N VAL A 342 -24.85 -57.61 13.29
CA VAL A 342 -23.84 -58.35 12.50
C VAL A 342 -24.42 -59.48 11.66
N THR A 343 -25.72 -59.42 11.36
CA THR A 343 -26.41 -60.39 10.52
C THR A 343 -27.39 -59.70 9.57
N TYR A 344 -27.63 -60.33 8.41
CA TYR A 344 -28.65 -59.89 7.46
C TYR A 344 -29.28 -61.08 6.76
N LYS A 345 -30.61 -61.07 6.64
CA LYS A 345 -31.37 -62.08 5.89
C LYS A 345 -31.61 -61.55 4.48
N VAL A 346 -31.01 -62.19 3.49
CA VAL A 346 -31.25 -61.93 2.07
C VAL A 346 -32.38 -62.83 1.61
N GLY A 347 -33.40 -62.26 0.97
CA GLY A 347 -34.52 -62.98 0.39
C GLY A 347 -34.60 -62.87 -1.13
N LYS A 348 -35.65 -63.47 -1.71
CA LYS A 348 -35.96 -63.44 -3.14
C LYS A 348 -34.83 -63.99 -4.02
N LEU A 349 -34.09 -64.99 -3.53
CA LEU A 349 -33.00 -65.61 -4.28
C LEU A 349 -33.55 -66.62 -5.30
N LYS A 350 -33.04 -66.60 -6.53
CA LYS A 350 -33.48 -67.54 -7.58
C LYS A 350 -32.87 -68.92 -7.36
N LYS A 351 -33.68 -69.98 -7.48
CA LYS A 351 -33.23 -71.38 -7.44
C LYS A 351 -32.14 -71.64 -8.48
N LYS A 352 -31.23 -72.58 -8.19
CA LYS A 352 -30.11 -72.97 -9.07
C LYS A 352 -29.15 -71.84 -9.47
N LYS A 353 -29.24 -70.64 -8.85
CA LYS A 353 -28.29 -69.53 -9.08
C LYS A 353 -27.23 -69.44 -7.98
N THR A 354 -26.05 -68.95 -8.37
CA THR A 354 -24.94 -68.64 -7.46
C THR A 354 -24.91 -67.15 -7.19
N TYR A 355 -24.86 -66.79 -5.92
CA TYR A 355 -24.71 -65.41 -5.47
C TYR A 355 -23.38 -65.22 -4.75
N TYR A 356 -22.80 -64.06 -4.94
CA TYR A 356 -21.56 -63.61 -4.33
C TYR A 356 -21.85 -62.41 -3.45
N PHE A 357 -21.29 -62.42 -2.24
CA PHE A 357 -21.50 -61.38 -1.25
C PHE A 357 -20.18 -60.80 -0.77
N LYS A 358 -20.15 -59.48 -0.62
CA LYS A 358 -19.09 -58.74 0.07
C LYS A 358 -19.72 -57.70 0.98
N ILE A 359 -19.05 -57.38 2.07
CA ILE A 359 -19.52 -56.42 3.07
C ILE A 359 -18.41 -55.40 3.29
N ARG A 360 -18.73 -54.11 3.36
CA ARG A 360 -17.79 -53.09 3.84
C ARG A 360 -18.29 -52.46 5.13
N THR A 361 -17.35 -52.13 6.00
CA THR A 361 -17.63 -51.36 7.22
C THR A 361 -17.69 -49.88 6.85
N TYR A 362 -18.56 -49.10 7.50
CA TYR A 362 -18.50 -47.64 7.42
C TYR A 362 -18.59 -47.00 8.81
N ARG A 363 -18.01 -45.82 8.93
CA ARG A 363 -18.02 -44.97 10.13
C ARG A 363 -18.44 -43.56 9.74
N LYS A 364 -19.37 -42.96 10.49
CA LYS A 364 -19.71 -41.54 10.40
C LYS A 364 -18.97 -40.80 11.52
N ALA A 365 -18.25 -39.74 11.18
CA ALA A 365 -17.55 -38.88 12.15
C ALA A 365 -17.40 -37.47 11.54
N GLY A 366 -17.63 -36.42 12.34
CA GLY A 366 -17.50 -35.02 11.89
C GLY A 366 -18.27 -34.72 10.60
N GLY A 367 -19.52 -35.21 10.46
CA GLY A 367 -20.34 -35.02 9.26
C GLY A 367 -19.97 -35.88 8.04
N THR A 368 -18.79 -36.51 8.01
CA THR A 368 -18.30 -37.31 6.87
C THR A 368 -18.49 -38.82 7.10
N THR A 369 -18.70 -39.58 6.01
CA THR A 369 -18.75 -41.05 6.03
C THR A 369 -17.46 -41.65 5.48
N TYR A 370 -16.76 -42.42 6.31
CA TYR A 370 -15.51 -43.12 5.99
C TYR A 370 -15.80 -44.61 5.77
N TYR A 371 -15.24 -45.18 4.70
CA TYR A 371 -15.47 -46.56 4.30
C TYR A 371 -14.20 -47.40 4.47
N GLY A 372 -14.34 -48.54 5.12
CA GLY A 372 -13.29 -49.56 5.14
C GLY A 372 -13.27 -50.38 3.85
N ASN A 373 -12.20 -51.14 3.67
CA ASN A 373 -12.08 -52.08 2.56
C ASN A 373 -13.20 -53.13 2.59
N TYR A 374 -13.60 -53.59 1.39
CA TYR A 374 -14.53 -54.69 1.25
C TYR A 374 -13.98 -55.99 1.85
N SER A 375 -14.86 -56.77 2.48
CA SER A 375 -14.58 -58.15 2.88
C SER A 375 -14.14 -58.99 1.67
N ASN A 376 -13.48 -60.12 1.93
CA ASN A 376 -13.34 -61.14 0.88
C ASN A 376 -14.73 -61.57 0.42
N VAL A 377 -14.84 -61.90 -0.88
CA VAL A 377 -16.08 -62.36 -1.49
C VAL A 377 -16.40 -63.77 -0.97
N LYS A 378 -17.63 -63.99 -0.51
CA LYS A 378 -18.15 -65.33 -0.19
C LYS A 378 -19.26 -65.71 -1.17
N LYS A 379 -19.20 -66.94 -1.68
CA LYS A 379 -20.18 -67.50 -2.61
C LYS A 379 -21.24 -68.33 -1.89
N MET A 380 -22.43 -68.40 -2.46
CA MET A 380 -23.49 -69.30 -2.04
C MET A 380 -24.34 -69.72 -3.25
N LYS A 381 -24.54 -71.04 -3.41
CA LYS A 381 -25.45 -71.61 -4.42
C LYS A 381 -26.80 -71.92 -3.79
N VAL A 382 -27.88 -71.38 -4.38
CA VAL A 382 -29.25 -71.73 -4.02
C VAL A 382 -29.55 -73.11 -4.61
N LYS A 383 -29.96 -74.07 -3.76
CA LYS A 383 -30.31 -75.43 -4.21
C LYS A 383 -31.65 -75.38 -4.95
#